data_AF-A0A6C0DQS2-F1
#
_entry.id   AF-A0A6C0DQS2-F1
#
_cell.length_a   1.000
_cell.length_b   1.000
_cell.length_c   1.000
_cell.angle_alpha   90.00
_cell.angle_beta   90.00
_cell.angle_gamma   90.00
#
_symmetry.space_group_name_H-M   'P 1'
#
loop_
_entity.id
_entity.type
_entity.pdbx_description
1 polymer ?
#
loop_
_entity_poly.entity_id
_entity_poly.type
_entity_poly.pdbx_seq_one_letter_code
_entity_poly.pdbx_strand_id
1 'polypeptide(L)'
;MTKHPSRNTYEQSIVGHPNYGFLPPEQKQTWVSVSKNGRNPRKPYWDAKQKALIESGQIPKESMPVNVARYIHPTGKHVCGKCGIECSIYYEYPSANTWKWLNKTFDFARNDDTKHSTIFEIYESITAPTKNDIFKNYFGVVLSDLEIQCKTDKYSGSKLSPGVMSNSPDRLDGFHCYNSICGCRTRHDKGRSSENMKSYNRDRRAYEYLSDGNCLLANCLMGKCNTVITNCCVCAKINPMTADHIGPISLGFIHDPLNFQACCKTCNSTKNNRITKEDVAKIKMLEEKGSCLVSWWAKTAWEANKDKDIDTLQDNMNKNTKKFISVILWLKTNKPDVMDSFIAEIYMDHEKSYTVSDIDISSTGDIKFCYKESVTGKKTKEIQKERTKQILAELNEKTNRKIKIHLSEKELIELSDITRDTFKSKICKVLVGL
;
A
#
# COMPACT_ATOMS: atom_id res chain seq x y z
N MET A 1 -20.49 -5.86 -17.71
CA MET A 1 -20.01 -4.72 -18.53
C MET A 1 -19.37 -5.29 -19.77
N THR A 2 -19.88 -4.96 -20.94
CA THR A 2 -19.32 -5.37 -22.24
C THR A 2 -17.96 -4.72 -22.47
N LYS A 3 -16.99 -5.52 -22.94
CA LYS A 3 -15.66 -5.05 -23.35
C LYS A 3 -15.79 -4.25 -24.64
N HIS A 4 -14.92 -3.25 -24.83
CA HIS A 4 -14.84 -2.53 -26.11
C HIS A 4 -14.46 -3.49 -27.25
N PRO A 5 -15.02 -3.36 -28.47
CA PRO A 5 -14.72 -4.27 -29.58
C PRO A 5 -13.22 -4.41 -29.88
N SER A 6 -12.48 -3.29 -29.92
CA SER A 6 -11.02 -3.29 -30.13
C SER A 6 -10.26 -4.09 -29.08
N ARG A 7 -10.80 -4.22 -27.86
CA ARG A 7 -10.20 -5.07 -26.82
C ARG A 7 -10.32 -6.54 -27.19
N ASN A 8 -11.44 -6.98 -27.75
CA ASN A 8 -11.61 -8.39 -28.14
C ASN A 8 -10.61 -8.76 -29.24
N THR A 9 -10.44 -7.90 -30.25
CA THR A 9 -9.43 -8.08 -31.31
C THR A 9 -8.02 -8.14 -30.73
N TYR A 10 -7.68 -7.24 -29.80
CA TYR A 10 -6.41 -7.26 -29.10
C TYR A 10 -6.19 -8.54 -28.27
N GLU A 11 -7.19 -8.98 -27.51
CA GLU A 11 -7.05 -10.18 -26.68
C GLU A 11 -6.88 -11.44 -27.54
N GLN A 12 -7.61 -11.54 -28.65
CA GLN A 12 -7.48 -12.64 -29.60
C GLN A 12 -6.09 -12.68 -30.25
N SER A 13 -5.56 -11.53 -30.66
CA SER A 13 -4.23 -11.46 -31.27
C SER A 13 -3.14 -11.87 -30.27
N ILE A 14 -3.23 -11.43 -29.02
CA ILE A 14 -2.28 -11.79 -27.96
C ILE A 14 -2.34 -13.30 -27.63
N VAL A 15 -3.54 -13.87 -27.47
CA VAL A 15 -3.72 -15.30 -27.11
C VAL A 15 -3.07 -16.22 -28.15
N GLY A 16 -3.22 -15.88 -29.44
CA GLY A 16 -2.65 -16.63 -30.56
C GLY A 16 -1.18 -16.33 -30.86
N HIS A 17 -0.58 -15.30 -30.25
CA HIS A 17 0.76 -14.86 -30.63
C HIS A 17 1.85 -15.82 -30.12
N PRO A 18 2.86 -16.18 -30.95
CA PRO A 18 3.96 -17.09 -30.57
C PRO A 18 4.71 -16.68 -29.30
N ASN A 19 4.84 -15.37 -29.05
CA ASN A 19 5.49 -14.84 -27.84
C ASN A 19 4.87 -15.34 -26.53
N TYR A 20 3.59 -15.72 -26.54
CA TYR A 20 2.89 -16.30 -25.39
C TYR A 20 2.82 -17.84 -25.44
N GLY A 21 3.59 -18.49 -26.31
CA GLY A 21 3.66 -19.95 -26.43
C GLY A 21 4.16 -20.68 -25.17
N PHE A 22 4.85 -19.97 -24.28
CA PHE A 22 5.30 -20.51 -22.99
C PHE A 22 4.15 -20.75 -21.98
N LEU A 23 2.97 -20.20 -22.23
CA LEU A 23 1.76 -20.49 -21.46
C LEU A 23 1.02 -21.67 -22.10
N PRO A 24 0.64 -22.70 -21.33
CA PRO A 24 -0.11 -23.82 -21.88
C PRO A 24 -1.57 -23.40 -22.16
N PRO A 25 -2.29 -24.13 -23.03
CA PRO A 25 -3.64 -23.76 -23.49
C PRO A 25 -4.63 -23.48 -22.35
N GLU A 26 -4.56 -24.24 -21.25
CA GLU A 26 -5.45 -24.09 -20.09
C GLU A 26 -5.27 -22.71 -19.42
N GLN A 27 -4.04 -22.20 -19.40
CA GLN A 27 -3.73 -20.88 -18.84
C GLN A 27 -4.10 -19.72 -19.77
N LYS A 28 -4.45 -20.01 -21.04
CA LYS A 28 -4.89 -19.04 -22.04
C LYS A 28 -6.41 -18.90 -22.16
N GLN A 29 -7.19 -19.83 -21.59
CA GLN A 29 -8.66 -19.84 -21.71
C GLN A 29 -9.31 -18.58 -21.11
N THR A 30 -8.72 -18.03 -20.05
CA THR A 30 -9.21 -16.80 -19.42
C THR A 30 -8.21 -15.68 -19.60
N TRP A 31 -8.67 -14.43 -19.71
CA TRP A 31 -7.73 -13.30 -19.73
C TRP A 31 -7.08 -13.07 -18.36
N VAL A 32 -7.86 -13.30 -17.30
CA VAL A 32 -7.53 -12.99 -15.91
C VAL A 32 -7.44 -14.28 -15.10
N SER A 33 -6.30 -14.48 -14.45
CA SER A 33 -6.09 -15.55 -13.49
C SER A 33 -5.61 -14.93 -12.17
N VAL A 34 -6.53 -14.73 -11.23
CA VAL A 34 -6.22 -14.17 -9.91
C VAL A 34 -5.60 -15.22 -8.99
N SER A 35 -4.72 -14.77 -8.10
CA SER A 35 -4.18 -15.61 -7.04
C SER A 35 -5.30 -16.15 -6.14
N LYS A 36 -5.32 -17.46 -5.89
CA LYS A 36 -6.15 -18.09 -4.86
C LYS A 36 -5.23 -18.60 -3.75
N ASN A 37 -5.50 -18.23 -2.49
CA ASN A 37 -4.67 -18.59 -1.33
C ASN A 37 -3.17 -18.27 -1.53
N GLY A 38 -2.86 -17.12 -2.16
CA GLY A 38 -1.49 -16.69 -2.43
C GLY A 38 -0.78 -17.42 -3.59
N ARG A 39 -1.45 -18.34 -4.29
CA ARG A 39 -0.90 -19.07 -5.45
C ARG A 39 -1.58 -18.62 -6.74
N ASN A 40 -0.77 -18.17 -7.71
CA ASN A 40 -1.24 -17.89 -9.07
C ASN A 40 -0.81 -19.02 -10.01
N PRO A 41 -1.73 -19.68 -10.75
CA PRO A 41 -1.39 -20.79 -11.63
C PRO A 41 -0.49 -20.40 -12.82
N ARG A 42 -0.45 -19.11 -13.19
CA ARG A 42 0.47 -18.61 -14.23
C ARG A 42 1.88 -18.36 -13.73
N LYS A 43 2.05 -18.16 -12.41
CA LYS A 43 3.32 -17.74 -11.84
C LYS A 43 4.49 -18.66 -12.21
N PRO A 44 4.38 -20.01 -12.14
CA PRO A 44 5.49 -20.89 -12.52
C PRO A 44 5.97 -20.68 -13.97
N TYR A 45 5.05 -20.47 -14.91
CA TYR A 45 5.37 -20.27 -16.33
C TYR A 45 6.03 -18.91 -16.58
N TRP A 46 5.55 -17.86 -15.91
CA TRP A 46 6.16 -16.53 -15.97
C TRP A 46 7.56 -16.53 -15.35
N ASP A 47 7.73 -17.18 -14.19
CA ASP A 47 9.02 -17.30 -13.52
C ASP A 47 10.02 -18.11 -14.38
N ALA A 48 9.57 -19.18 -15.03
CA ALA A 48 10.39 -19.96 -15.97
C ALA A 48 10.79 -19.15 -17.21
N LYS A 49 9.84 -18.41 -17.81
CA LYS A 49 10.13 -17.54 -18.97
C LYS A 49 11.09 -16.42 -18.60
N GLN A 50 10.92 -15.81 -17.43
CA GLN A 50 11.83 -14.80 -16.89
C GLN A 50 13.24 -15.35 -16.76
N LYS A 51 13.38 -16.52 -16.12
CA LYS A 51 14.67 -17.20 -15.95
C LYS A 51 15.34 -17.48 -17.29
N ALA A 52 14.60 -18.02 -18.27
CA ALA A 52 15.14 -18.31 -19.60
C ALA A 52 15.65 -17.05 -20.32
N LEU A 53 14.93 -15.93 -20.24
CA LEU A 53 15.34 -14.65 -20.85
C LEU A 53 16.56 -14.03 -20.14
N ILE A 54 16.71 -14.25 -18.84
CA ILE A 54 17.88 -13.81 -18.08
C ILE A 54 19.11 -14.66 -18.46
N GLU A 55 18.96 -15.98 -18.51
CA GLU A 55 20.03 -16.92 -18.85
C GLU A 55 20.54 -16.74 -20.28
N SER A 56 19.65 -16.37 -21.22
CA SER A 56 20.04 -16.05 -22.60
C SER A 56 20.63 -14.64 -22.77
N GLY A 57 20.67 -13.82 -21.71
CA GLY A 57 21.14 -12.44 -21.77
C GLY A 57 20.20 -11.48 -22.49
N GLN A 58 18.97 -11.89 -22.80
CA GLN A 58 17.97 -11.05 -23.48
C GLN A 58 17.41 -9.95 -22.57
N ILE A 59 17.35 -10.19 -21.27
CA ILE A 59 16.97 -9.20 -20.25
C ILE A 59 17.96 -9.21 -19.07
N PRO A 60 18.12 -8.10 -18.34
CA PRO A 60 19.02 -8.03 -17.18
C PRO A 60 18.67 -9.02 -16.06
N LYS A 61 19.66 -9.44 -15.27
CA LYS A 61 19.49 -10.37 -14.14
C LYS A 61 18.50 -9.89 -13.06
N GLU A 62 18.40 -8.57 -12.85
CA GLU A 62 17.49 -7.95 -11.89
C GLU A 62 16.09 -7.66 -12.48
N SER A 63 15.80 -8.16 -13.68
CA SER A 63 14.50 -7.97 -14.33
C SER A 63 13.37 -8.53 -13.46
N MET A 64 12.26 -7.80 -13.40
CA MET A 64 11.01 -8.18 -12.74
C MET A 64 10.01 -8.72 -13.78
N PRO A 65 8.89 -9.35 -13.37
CA PRO A 65 7.88 -9.87 -14.31
C PRO A 65 7.32 -8.83 -15.30
N VAL A 66 7.27 -7.56 -14.91
CA VAL A 66 6.89 -6.47 -15.82
C VAL A 66 7.85 -6.31 -17.00
N ASN A 67 9.15 -6.52 -16.78
CA ASN A 67 10.15 -6.43 -17.83
C ASN A 67 9.98 -7.56 -18.85
N VAL A 68 9.65 -8.76 -18.37
CA VAL A 68 9.26 -9.88 -19.24
C VAL A 68 8.04 -9.51 -20.07
N ALA A 69 6.99 -8.97 -19.42
CA ALA A 69 5.74 -8.60 -20.09
C ALA A 69 5.97 -7.59 -21.21
N ARG A 70 6.81 -6.57 -20.98
CA ARG A 70 7.18 -5.60 -22.02
C ARG A 70 8.02 -6.21 -23.13
N TYR A 71 9.04 -6.98 -22.76
CA TYR A 71 9.97 -7.61 -23.72
C TYR A 71 9.25 -8.53 -24.70
N ILE A 72 8.30 -9.34 -24.21
CA ILE A 72 7.57 -10.30 -25.05
C ILE A 72 6.35 -9.68 -25.76
N HIS A 73 5.95 -8.45 -25.41
CA HIS A 73 4.75 -7.85 -25.96
C HIS A 73 4.94 -7.56 -27.47
N PRO A 74 4.08 -8.09 -28.36
CA PRO A 74 4.36 -8.08 -29.81
C PRO A 74 4.45 -6.68 -30.42
N THR A 75 3.62 -5.74 -29.94
CA THR A 75 3.52 -4.40 -30.52
C THR A 75 4.05 -3.28 -29.62
N GLY A 76 4.39 -3.59 -28.36
CA GLY A 76 4.62 -2.56 -27.34
C GLY A 76 3.38 -1.70 -26.98
N LYS A 77 2.17 -2.05 -27.45
CA LYS A 77 0.96 -1.24 -27.24
C LYS A 77 -0.20 -2.05 -26.69
N HIS A 78 -0.90 -1.50 -25.70
CA HIS A 78 -2.01 -2.14 -25.00
C HIS A 78 -3.33 -1.38 -25.21
N VAL A 79 -4.40 -2.13 -25.50
CA VAL A 79 -5.74 -1.59 -25.76
C VAL A 79 -6.60 -1.56 -24.50
N CYS A 80 -7.13 -0.41 -24.12
CA CYS A 80 -8.01 -0.30 -22.95
C CYS A 80 -9.32 -1.08 -23.13
N GLY A 81 -9.64 -1.95 -22.17
CA GLY A 81 -10.85 -2.78 -22.22
C GLY A 81 -12.17 -2.03 -22.16
N LYS A 82 -12.17 -0.75 -21.74
CA LYS A 82 -13.39 0.04 -21.61
C LYS A 82 -13.61 1.03 -22.76
N CYS A 83 -12.60 1.81 -23.12
CA CYS A 83 -12.71 2.86 -24.14
C CYS A 83 -11.99 2.54 -25.45
N GLY A 84 -11.29 1.41 -25.55
CA GLY A 84 -10.58 1.01 -26.77
C GLY A 84 -9.31 1.80 -27.07
N ILE A 85 -8.99 2.85 -26.30
CA ILE A 85 -7.77 3.65 -26.50
C ILE A 85 -6.55 2.76 -26.36
N GLU A 86 -5.70 2.79 -27.38
CA GLU A 86 -4.40 2.14 -27.41
C GLU A 86 -3.36 3.04 -26.71
N CYS A 87 -2.52 2.46 -25.86
CA CYS A 87 -1.44 3.18 -25.20
C CYS A 87 -0.15 2.36 -25.22
N SER A 88 1.00 3.04 -25.28
CA SER A 88 2.31 2.42 -25.10
C SER A 88 2.44 1.80 -23.71
N ILE A 89 3.09 0.64 -23.62
CA ILE A 89 3.39 -0.03 -22.36
C ILE A 89 4.67 0.50 -21.67
N TYR A 90 5.42 1.36 -22.38
CA TYR A 90 6.70 1.94 -21.97
C TYR A 90 6.51 3.29 -21.26
N TYR A 91 7.55 3.76 -20.57
CA TYR A 91 7.57 5.00 -19.80
C TYR A 91 7.62 6.25 -20.69
N GLU A 92 6.57 6.49 -21.47
CA GLU A 92 6.57 7.54 -22.49
C GLU A 92 5.60 8.68 -22.16
N TYR A 93 4.75 8.53 -21.14
CA TYR A 93 3.71 9.52 -20.84
C TYR A 93 4.12 10.48 -19.72
N PRO A 94 3.92 11.80 -19.86
CA PRO A 94 4.31 12.77 -18.85
C PRO A 94 3.60 12.55 -17.50
N SER A 95 4.36 12.60 -16.42
CA SER A 95 3.83 12.64 -15.05
C SER A 95 3.11 13.95 -14.76
N ALA A 96 2.38 14.03 -13.65
CA ALA A 96 1.74 15.28 -13.21
C ALA A 96 2.75 16.44 -13.05
N ASN A 97 3.97 16.15 -12.61
CA ASN A 97 5.02 17.16 -12.46
C ASN A 97 5.61 17.56 -13.82
N THR A 98 5.69 16.64 -14.76
CA THR A 98 6.15 16.92 -16.13
C THR A 98 5.12 17.74 -16.89
N TRP A 99 3.82 17.49 -16.72
CA TRP A 99 2.77 18.36 -17.25
C TRP A 99 2.85 19.79 -16.69
N LYS A 100 3.11 19.96 -15.39
CA LYS A 100 3.32 21.29 -14.81
C LYS A 100 4.54 22.00 -15.40
N TRP A 101 5.63 21.25 -15.62
CA TRP A 101 6.82 21.78 -16.24
C TRP A 101 6.59 22.17 -17.71
N LEU A 102 5.95 21.32 -18.50
CA LEU A 102 5.57 21.60 -19.89
C LEU A 102 4.73 22.89 -20.00
N ASN A 103 3.72 23.03 -19.14
CA ASN A 103 2.89 24.23 -19.11
C ASN A 103 3.69 25.48 -18.72
N LYS A 104 4.57 25.38 -17.72
CA LYS A 104 5.39 26.52 -17.29
C LYS A 104 6.43 26.94 -18.33
N THR A 105 7.01 25.98 -19.04
CA THR A 105 8.18 26.21 -19.89
C THR A 105 7.83 26.44 -21.35
N PHE A 106 6.75 25.84 -21.84
CA PHE A 106 6.36 25.88 -23.25
C PHE A 106 4.90 26.29 -23.46
N ASP A 107 4.18 26.69 -22.40
CA ASP A 107 2.73 26.94 -22.44
C ASP A 107 1.92 25.73 -22.97
N PHE A 108 2.46 24.53 -22.77
CA PHE A 108 1.86 23.30 -23.26
C PHE A 108 1.00 22.65 -22.18
N ALA A 109 -0.30 22.96 -22.20
CA ALA A 109 -1.26 22.50 -21.21
C ALA A 109 -1.75 21.07 -21.45
N ARG A 110 -2.06 20.38 -20.35
CA ARG A 110 -2.75 19.09 -20.38
C ARG A 110 -4.25 19.31 -20.56
N ASN A 111 -4.82 18.83 -21.67
CA ASN A 111 -6.25 18.90 -21.98
C ASN A 111 -6.75 17.57 -22.58
N ASP A 112 -7.99 17.52 -23.06
CA ASP A 112 -8.58 16.29 -23.58
C ASP A 112 -7.92 15.77 -24.86
N ASP A 113 -7.29 16.65 -25.65
CA ASP A 113 -6.59 16.31 -26.87
C ASP A 113 -5.15 15.84 -26.59
N THR A 114 -4.47 16.48 -25.63
CA THR A 114 -3.05 16.24 -25.33
C THR A 114 -2.82 15.21 -24.23
N LYS A 115 -3.83 14.88 -23.41
CA LYS A 115 -3.67 13.97 -22.24
C LYS A 115 -3.22 12.56 -22.60
N HIS A 116 -3.34 12.15 -23.86
CA HIS A 116 -2.90 10.84 -24.35
C HIS A 116 -1.61 10.90 -25.17
N SER A 117 -0.98 12.07 -25.30
CA SER A 117 0.27 12.21 -26.03
C SER A 117 1.45 11.72 -25.19
N THR A 118 2.39 11.04 -25.85
CA THR A 118 3.71 10.73 -25.31
C THR A 118 4.56 11.99 -25.24
N ILE A 119 5.62 11.94 -24.43
CA ILE A 119 6.60 13.02 -24.33
C ILE A 119 7.28 13.31 -25.68
N PHE A 120 7.42 12.29 -26.53
CA PHE A 120 8.04 12.40 -27.85
C PHE A 120 7.11 13.11 -28.83
N GLU A 121 5.83 12.75 -28.86
CA GLU A 121 4.82 13.48 -29.66
C GLU A 121 4.70 14.94 -29.22
N ILE A 122 4.73 15.19 -27.91
CA ILE A 122 4.73 16.56 -27.37
C ILE A 122 5.98 17.32 -27.81
N TYR A 123 7.15 16.71 -27.71
CA TYR A 123 8.40 17.32 -28.16
C TYR A 123 8.36 17.71 -29.64
N GLU A 124 7.79 16.86 -30.51
CA GLU A 124 7.64 17.16 -31.94
C GLU A 124 6.69 18.34 -32.17
N SER A 125 5.62 18.46 -31.38
CA SER A 125 4.67 19.58 -31.47
C SER A 125 5.24 20.94 -31.00
N ILE A 126 6.33 20.94 -30.22
CA ILE A 126 6.97 22.15 -29.73
C ILE A 126 7.88 22.73 -30.82
N THR A 127 7.65 23.99 -31.18
CA THR A 127 8.42 24.70 -32.23
C THR A 127 9.57 25.55 -31.68
N ALA A 128 9.71 25.63 -30.35
CA ALA A 128 10.75 26.45 -29.71
C ALA A 128 12.17 25.97 -30.12
N PRO A 129 13.04 26.86 -30.63
CA PRO A 129 14.37 26.48 -31.13
C PRO A 129 15.29 25.96 -30.03
N THR A 130 15.06 26.34 -28.77
CA THR A 130 15.82 25.91 -27.59
C THR A 130 15.29 24.62 -26.95
N LYS A 131 14.28 23.97 -27.55
CA LYS A 131 13.62 22.80 -26.93
C LYS A 131 14.60 21.67 -26.62
N ASN A 132 15.62 21.45 -27.44
CA ASN A 132 16.59 20.38 -27.27
C ASN A 132 17.35 20.51 -25.94
N ASP A 133 17.91 21.70 -25.69
CA ASP A 133 18.67 21.97 -24.47
C ASP A 133 17.77 21.96 -23.23
N ILE A 134 16.56 22.50 -23.35
CA ILE A 134 15.59 22.52 -22.26
C ILE A 134 15.16 21.10 -21.87
N PHE A 135 14.86 20.23 -22.85
CA PHE A 135 14.54 18.83 -22.58
C PHE A 135 15.74 18.07 -22.03
N LYS A 136 16.93 18.29 -22.58
CA LYS A 136 18.17 17.66 -22.07
C LYS A 136 18.40 18.02 -20.61
N ASN A 137 18.26 19.30 -20.25
CA ASN A 137 18.41 19.77 -18.87
C ASN A 137 17.33 19.19 -17.95
N TYR A 138 16.09 19.13 -18.43
CA TYR A 138 15.00 18.59 -17.61
C TYR A 138 15.11 17.08 -17.41
N PHE A 139 15.44 16.29 -18.43
CA PHE A 139 15.52 14.83 -18.32
C PHE A 139 16.91 14.33 -17.89
N GLY A 140 17.95 15.15 -18.04
CA GLY A 140 19.35 14.80 -17.78
C GLY A 140 20.05 14.07 -18.93
N VAL A 141 19.34 13.82 -20.02
CA VAL A 141 19.81 13.07 -21.21
C VAL A 141 19.18 13.66 -22.46
N VAL A 142 19.82 13.47 -23.63
CA VAL A 142 19.24 13.86 -24.91
C VAL A 142 18.00 13.00 -25.23
N LEU A 143 17.09 13.52 -26.05
CA LEU A 143 15.80 12.89 -26.28
C LEU A 143 15.90 11.48 -26.91
N SER A 144 16.86 11.28 -27.82
CA SER A 144 17.12 9.96 -28.43
C SER A 144 17.50 8.92 -27.39
N ASP A 145 18.36 9.29 -26.44
CA ASP A 145 18.80 8.40 -25.35
C ASP A 145 17.66 8.15 -24.37
N LEU A 146 16.82 9.16 -24.11
CA LEU A 146 15.61 9.01 -23.31
C LEU A 146 14.65 7.99 -23.93
N GLU A 147 14.44 8.06 -25.25
CA GLU A 147 13.59 7.12 -25.98
C GLU A 147 14.11 5.68 -25.87
N ILE A 148 15.41 5.49 -26.07
CA ILE A 148 16.06 4.19 -25.88
C ILE A 148 15.85 3.71 -24.44
N GLN A 149 16.10 4.55 -23.44
CA GLN A 149 15.94 4.18 -22.03
C GLN A 149 14.49 3.77 -21.70
N CYS A 150 13.50 4.47 -22.24
CA CYS A 150 12.09 4.17 -22.03
C CYS A 150 11.69 2.83 -22.66
N LYS A 151 12.17 2.53 -23.86
CA LYS A 151 11.85 1.29 -24.59
C LYS A 151 12.63 0.07 -24.11
N THR A 152 13.81 0.27 -23.50
CA THR A 152 14.62 -0.83 -22.95
C THR A 152 14.46 -1.00 -21.43
N ASP A 153 13.42 -0.41 -20.82
CA ASP A 153 13.17 -0.45 -19.37
C ASP A 153 14.34 0.04 -18.49
N LYS A 154 15.28 0.81 -19.05
CA LYS A 154 16.40 1.40 -18.30
C LYS A 154 15.99 2.72 -17.63
N TYR A 155 14.86 3.29 -18.05
CA TYR A 155 14.32 4.49 -17.43
C TYR A 155 13.84 4.21 -16.00
N SER A 156 14.47 4.87 -15.02
CA SER A 156 14.15 4.74 -13.59
C SER A 156 13.59 6.04 -12.98
N GLY A 157 13.31 7.05 -13.81
CA GLY A 157 12.85 8.36 -13.36
C GLY A 157 11.36 8.38 -12.97
N SER A 158 10.97 9.44 -12.25
CA SER A 158 9.57 9.70 -11.86
C SER A 158 8.85 10.69 -12.78
N LYS A 159 9.53 11.19 -13.82
CA LYS A 159 9.02 12.22 -14.74
C LYS A 159 8.08 11.61 -15.79
N LEU A 160 8.29 10.36 -16.16
CA LEU A 160 7.45 9.65 -17.12
C LEU A 160 6.75 8.46 -16.47
N SER A 161 5.70 7.99 -17.11
CA SER A 161 4.86 6.88 -16.65
C SER A 161 4.45 5.98 -17.83
N PRO A 162 4.15 4.69 -17.56
CA PRO A 162 3.65 3.80 -18.59
C PRO A 162 2.18 4.04 -18.89
N GLY A 163 1.77 3.75 -20.13
CA GLY A 163 0.37 3.92 -20.56
C GLY A 163 -0.60 3.02 -19.81
N VAL A 164 -0.11 1.85 -19.40
CA VAL A 164 -0.82 0.82 -18.67
C VAL A 164 0.05 0.28 -17.54
N MET A 165 -0.58 -0.06 -16.41
CA MET A 165 0.13 -0.67 -15.29
C MET A 165 0.37 -2.15 -15.55
N SER A 166 1.53 -2.65 -15.11
CA SER A 166 1.75 -4.09 -15.02
C SER A 166 0.80 -4.72 -14.02
N ASN A 167 0.34 -5.91 -14.38
CA ASN A 167 -0.41 -6.82 -13.55
C ASN A 167 0.00 -8.28 -13.84
N SER A 168 1.31 -8.48 -14.04
CA SER A 168 1.91 -9.80 -14.21
C SER A 168 2.03 -10.48 -12.84
N PRO A 169 1.78 -11.79 -12.71
CA PRO A 169 1.36 -12.76 -13.73
C PRO A 169 -0.17 -12.90 -13.86
N ASP A 170 -0.95 -12.08 -13.17
CA ASP A 170 -2.41 -12.20 -13.08
C ASP A 170 -3.12 -12.01 -14.43
N ARG A 171 -2.52 -11.29 -15.37
CA ARG A 171 -3.05 -11.02 -16.71
C ARG A 171 -2.16 -11.69 -17.76
N LEU A 172 -2.79 -12.20 -18.83
CA LEU A 172 -2.11 -13.01 -19.83
C LEU A 172 -1.02 -12.23 -20.57
N ASP A 173 -1.30 -10.98 -20.93
CA ASP A 173 -0.36 -10.03 -21.51
C ASP A 173 0.58 -9.39 -20.47
N GLY A 174 0.30 -9.59 -19.18
CA GLY A 174 1.01 -8.99 -18.06
C GLY A 174 0.56 -7.57 -17.69
N PHE A 175 -0.52 -7.04 -18.28
CA PHE A 175 -0.98 -5.66 -18.07
C PHE A 175 -2.43 -5.54 -17.60
N HIS A 176 -2.73 -4.46 -16.89
CA HIS A 176 -4.07 -4.21 -16.37
C HIS A 176 -5.06 -3.93 -17.50
N CYS A 177 -6.28 -4.48 -17.44
CA CYS A 177 -7.29 -4.35 -18.50
C CYS A 177 -7.73 -2.90 -18.79
N TYR A 178 -7.45 -1.97 -17.89
CA TYR A 178 -7.76 -0.54 -18.05
C TYR A 178 -6.47 0.26 -18.09
N ASN A 179 -6.30 1.07 -19.13
CA ASN A 179 -5.16 1.97 -19.28
C ASN A 179 -5.24 3.08 -18.25
N SER A 180 -4.08 3.47 -17.73
CA SER A 180 -3.96 4.56 -16.76
C SER A 180 -4.20 5.91 -17.44
N ILE A 181 -3.72 6.07 -18.67
CA ILE A 181 -3.68 7.33 -19.40
C ILE A 181 -5.07 7.83 -19.83
N CYS A 182 -5.94 6.93 -20.29
CA CYS A 182 -7.33 7.27 -20.61
C CYS A 182 -8.23 7.52 -19.38
N GLY A 183 -7.69 7.38 -18.16
CA GLY A 183 -8.44 7.55 -16.91
C GLY A 183 -9.52 6.48 -16.64
N CYS A 184 -9.69 5.48 -17.51
CA CYS A 184 -10.64 4.39 -17.27
C CYS A 184 -10.25 3.55 -16.06
N ARG A 185 -8.94 3.40 -15.78
CA ARG A 185 -8.49 2.69 -14.58
C ARG A 185 -9.03 3.36 -13.31
N THR A 186 -8.85 4.66 -13.14
CA THR A 186 -9.35 5.39 -11.97
C THR A 186 -10.87 5.27 -11.82
N ARG A 187 -11.61 5.27 -12.93
CA ARG A 187 -13.08 5.23 -12.95
C ARG A 187 -13.68 3.83 -12.74
N HIS A 188 -12.97 2.79 -13.16
CA HIS A 188 -13.53 1.43 -13.22
C HIS A 188 -12.80 0.40 -12.34
N ASP A 189 -11.58 0.70 -11.87
CA ASP A 189 -10.88 -0.10 -10.87
C ASP A 189 -11.38 0.24 -9.46
N LYS A 190 -12.51 -0.39 -9.08
CA LYS A 190 -13.21 -0.15 -7.81
C LYS A 190 -12.35 -0.42 -6.57
N GLY A 191 -11.25 -1.16 -6.68
CA GLY A 191 -10.34 -1.46 -5.57
C GLY A 191 -9.33 -0.35 -5.26
N ARG A 192 -9.10 0.59 -6.19
CA ARG A 192 -8.07 1.64 -6.06
C ARG A 192 -8.54 3.02 -6.52
N SER A 193 -9.78 3.42 -6.20
CA SER A 193 -10.17 4.82 -6.38
C SER A 193 -9.28 5.74 -5.54
N SER A 194 -9.10 6.99 -5.97
CA SER A 194 -8.36 8.00 -5.21
C SER A 194 -8.91 8.16 -3.80
N GLU A 195 -10.23 8.06 -3.66
CA GLU A 195 -10.95 8.12 -2.40
C GLU A 195 -10.63 6.90 -1.53
N ASN A 196 -10.60 5.69 -2.11
CA ASN A 196 -10.24 4.45 -1.42
C ASN A 196 -8.77 4.44 -0.97
N MET A 197 -7.84 5.01 -1.74
CA MET A 197 -6.43 5.09 -1.36
C MET A 197 -6.15 6.19 -0.33
N LYS A 198 -6.78 7.37 -0.46
CA LYS A 198 -6.68 8.43 0.56
C LYS A 198 -7.23 7.95 1.90
N SER A 199 -8.35 7.23 1.86
CA SER A 199 -8.95 6.68 3.07
C SER A 199 -8.17 5.52 3.67
N TYR A 200 -7.47 4.68 2.89
CA TYR A 200 -6.58 3.67 3.44
C TYR A 200 -5.51 4.27 4.37
N ASN A 201 -4.85 5.35 3.96
CA ASN A 201 -3.87 6.03 4.81
C ASN A 201 -4.53 6.68 6.04
N ARG A 202 -5.76 7.18 5.92
CA ARG A 202 -6.52 7.74 7.05
C ARG A 202 -6.95 6.66 8.04
N ASP A 203 -7.48 5.55 7.53
CA ASP A 203 -7.91 4.39 8.31
C ASP A 203 -6.70 3.80 9.06
N ARG A 204 -5.56 3.65 8.38
CA ARG A 204 -4.29 3.27 9.02
C ARG A 204 -3.94 4.21 10.17
N ARG A 205 -3.96 5.53 9.93
CA ARG A 205 -3.62 6.53 10.95
C ARG A 205 -4.58 6.47 12.13
N ALA A 206 -5.86 6.22 11.89
CA ALA A 206 -6.84 6.08 12.95
C ALA A 206 -6.63 4.82 13.80
N TYR A 207 -6.23 3.70 13.19
CA TYR A 207 -5.80 2.52 13.95
C TYR A 207 -4.57 2.79 14.80
N GLU A 208 -3.60 3.57 14.30
CA GLU A 208 -2.44 4.00 15.09
C GLU A 208 -2.89 4.82 16.31
N TYR A 209 -3.90 5.68 16.17
CA TYR A 209 -4.50 6.41 17.29
C TYR A 209 -5.51 5.61 18.13
N LEU A 210 -5.83 4.38 17.76
CA LEU A 210 -6.70 3.51 18.55
C LEU A 210 -5.92 2.37 19.20
N SER A 211 -4.62 2.26 18.91
CA SER A 211 -3.74 1.21 19.43
C SER A 211 -2.75 1.81 20.41
N ASP A 212 -2.50 1.14 21.54
CA ASP A 212 -1.54 1.61 22.55
C ASP A 212 -0.11 1.70 21.97
N GLY A 213 0.82 2.27 22.74
CA GLY A 213 2.26 2.31 22.41
C GLY A 213 2.81 3.72 22.16
N ASN A 214 4.15 3.82 22.05
CA ASN A 214 4.85 5.07 21.78
C ASN A 214 4.80 5.41 20.28
N CYS A 215 3.64 5.91 19.86
CA CYS A 215 3.35 6.18 18.46
C CYS A 215 4.31 7.20 17.82
N LEU A 216 4.75 8.22 18.56
CA LEU A 216 5.64 9.24 18.05
C LEU A 216 7.05 8.68 17.80
N LEU A 217 7.58 7.88 18.74
CA LEU A 217 8.85 7.19 18.56
C LEU A 217 8.77 6.16 17.43
N ALA A 218 7.67 5.38 17.38
CA ALA A 218 7.43 4.42 16.31
C ALA A 218 7.49 5.10 14.93
N ASN A 219 6.78 6.21 14.74
CA ASN A 219 6.79 6.97 13.49
C ASN A 219 8.19 7.50 13.11
N CYS A 220 8.97 7.98 14.08
CA CYS A 220 10.35 8.41 13.86
C CYS A 220 11.23 7.24 13.39
N LEU A 221 11.11 6.10 14.07
CA LEU A 221 11.85 4.88 13.74
C LEU A 221 11.49 4.33 12.35
N MET A 222 10.21 4.33 11.98
CA MET A 222 9.77 3.94 10.63
C MET A 222 10.46 4.80 9.54
N GLY A 223 10.57 6.11 9.77
CA GLY A 223 11.26 7.02 8.86
C GLY A 223 12.75 6.71 8.74
N LYS A 224 13.41 6.44 9.87
CA LYS A 224 14.84 6.12 9.93
C LYS A 224 15.17 4.74 9.35
N CYS A 225 14.31 3.74 9.50
CA CYS A 225 14.52 2.41 8.90
C CYS A 225 14.75 2.47 7.39
N ASN A 226 14.05 3.39 6.71
CA ASN A 226 14.15 3.58 5.27
C ASN A 226 15.52 4.08 4.79
N THR A 227 16.39 4.54 5.69
CA THR A 227 17.75 4.97 5.35
C THR A 227 18.78 3.86 5.47
N VAL A 228 18.42 2.71 6.06
CA VAL A 228 19.34 1.58 6.26
C VAL A 228 19.24 0.63 5.08
N ILE A 229 20.37 0.33 4.44
CA ILE A 229 20.47 -0.62 3.33
C ILE A 229 21.20 -1.86 3.85
N THR A 230 20.49 -2.98 3.95
CA THR A 230 21.05 -4.25 4.44
C THR A 230 20.26 -5.44 3.88
N ASN A 231 20.62 -6.67 4.28
CA ASN A 231 19.91 -7.89 3.90
C ASN A 231 18.52 -7.94 4.53
N CYS A 232 17.49 -8.14 3.71
CA CYS A 232 16.13 -8.36 4.18
C CYS A 232 16.02 -9.70 4.93
N CYS A 233 15.45 -9.72 6.14
CA CYS A 233 15.24 -10.96 6.91
C CYS A 233 14.30 -11.98 6.23
N VAL A 234 13.49 -11.54 5.27
CA VAL A 234 12.51 -12.39 4.57
C VAL A 234 13.05 -12.95 3.27
N CYS A 235 13.75 -12.13 2.47
CA CYS A 235 14.18 -12.51 1.12
C CYS A 235 15.71 -12.51 0.91
N ALA A 236 16.48 -12.20 1.96
CA ALA A 236 17.94 -12.11 1.96
C ALA A 236 18.55 -11.11 0.95
N LYS A 237 17.75 -10.34 0.22
CA LYS A 237 18.23 -9.34 -0.73
C LYS A 237 18.63 -8.04 -0.05
N ILE A 238 19.76 -7.45 -0.46
CA ILE A 238 20.20 -6.12 -0.05
C ILE A 238 19.22 -5.08 -0.59
N ASN A 239 18.53 -4.37 0.31
CA ASN A 239 17.58 -3.31 -0.05
C ASN A 239 17.51 -2.25 1.06
N PRO A 240 16.95 -1.06 0.78
CA PRO A 240 16.44 -0.20 1.82
C PRO A 240 15.39 -0.93 2.66
N MET A 241 15.57 -0.92 3.98
CA MET A 241 14.67 -1.57 4.94
C MET A 241 13.45 -0.70 5.23
N THR A 242 12.40 -1.32 5.73
CA THR A 242 11.19 -0.66 6.22
C THR A 242 10.83 -1.30 7.56
N ALA A 243 10.26 -0.53 8.48
CA ALA A 243 9.68 -1.09 9.69
C ALA A 243 8.33 -1.75 9.35
N ASP A 244 8.27 -3.06 9.48
CA ASP A 244 7.08 -3.90 9.39
C ASP A 244 6.53 -4.17 10.78
N HIS A 245 5.21 -4.16 10.92
CA HIS A 245 4.55 -4.52 12.17
C HIS A 245 4.54 -6.05 12.31
N ILE A 246 5.06 -6.59 13.42
CA ILE A 246 5.01 -8.04 13.70
C ILE A 246 3.54 -8.46 13.78
N GLY A 247 2.79 -7.86 14.70
CA GLY A 247 1.33 -7.94 14.79
C GLY A 247 0.65 -6.75 14.08
N PRO A 248 -0.30 -6.95 13.15
CA PRO A 248 -0.95 -5.84 12.45
C PRO A 248 -1.77 -4.92 13.37
N ILE A 249 -1.52 -3.61 13.33
CA ILE A 249 -2.26 -2.62 14.17
C ILE A 249 -3.78 -2.65 13.97
N SER A 250 -4.26 -3.04 12.78
CA SER A 250 -5.70 -3.14 12.51
C SER A 250 -6.36 -4.31 13.25
N LEU A 251 -5.58 -5.24 13.79
CA LEU A 251 -6.05 -6.34 14.65
C LEU A 251 -5.91 -6.00 16.14
N GLY A 252 -5.44 -4.79 16.48
CA GLY A 252 -5.33 -4.30 17.86
C GLY A 252 -3.95 -4.44 18.50
N PHE A 253 -2.92 -4.79 17.72
CA PHE A 253 -1.53 -4.72 18.16
C PHE A 253 -1.05 -3.28 18.27
N ILE A 254 -0.11 -3.03 19.19
CA ILE A 254 0.37 -1.69 19.53
C ILE A 254 1.14 -1.03 18.37
N HIS A 255 1.10 0.30 18.29
CA HIS A 255 1.94 1.08 17.39
C HIS A 255 3.17 1.58 18.15
N ASP A 256 4.14 0.68 18.34
CA ASP A 256 5.33 0.87 19.17
C ASP A 256 6.57 0.24 18.51
N PRO A 257 7.79 0.77 18.72
CA PRO A 257 9.02 0.09 18.30
C PRO A 257 9.12 -1.39 18.68
N LEU A 258 8.57 -1.80 19.82
CA LEU A 258 8.56 -3.20 20.27
C LEU A 258 7.81 -4.14 19.31
N ASN A 259 6.84 -3.60 18.55
CA ASN A 259 6.07 -4.35 17.56
C ASN A 259 6.65 -4.23 16.15
N PHE A 260 7.92 -3.84 16.00
CA PHE A 260 8.58 -3.74 14.69
C PHE A 260 9.58 -4.85 14.41
N GLN A 261 9.67 -5.17 13.13
CA GLN A 261 10.76 -5.91 12.51
C GLN A 261 11.15 -5.25 11.19
N ALA A 262 12.43 -5.25 10.84
CA ALA A 262 12.91 -4.67 9.60
C ALA A 262 12.77 -5.66 8.44
N CYS A 263 12.12 -5.25 7.35
CA CYS A 263 12.15 -5.98 6.10
C CYS A 263 12.06 -5.03 4.89
N CYS A 264 12.42 -5.49 3.69
CA CYS A 264 12.35 -4.64 2.51
C CYS A 264 10.89 -4.31 2.12
N LYS A 265 10.71 -3.18 1.43
CA LYS A 265 9.38 -2.67 1.02
C LYS A 265 8.52 -3.71 0.29
N THR A 266 9.13 -4.52 -0.57
CA THR A 266 8.42 -5.56 -1.34
C THR A 266 7.89 -6.65 -0.43
N CYS A 267 8.69 -7.12 0.54
CA CYS A 267 8.29 -8.13 1.51
C CYS A 267 7.19 -7.60 2.44
N ASN A 268 7.36 -6.39 2.98
CA ASN A 268 6.35 -5.70 3.81
C ASN A 268 5.01 -5.59 3.05
N SER A 269 5.06 -5.05 1.82
CA SER A 269 3.85 -4.92 0.99
C SER A 269 3.22 -6.26 0.64
N THR A 270 4.00 -7.33 0.54
CA THR A 270 3.49 -8.68 0.27
C THR A 270 2.77 -9.22 1.49
N LYS A 271 3.36 -9.11 2.70
CA LYS A 271 2.74 -9.53 3.97
C LYS A 271 1.38 -8.84 4.17
N ASN A 272 1.34 -7.52 3.97
CA ASN A 272 0.14 -6.70 4.13
C ASN A 272 -0.46 -6.92 5.55
N ASN A 273 -1.78 -6.99 5.69
CA ASN A 273 -2.46 -7.10 6.97
C ASN A 273 -2.54 -8.54 7.54
N ARG A 274 -1.69 -9.46 7.07
CA ARG A 274 -1.72 -10.87 7.51
C ARG A 274 -0.76 -11.09 8.67
N ILE A 275 -1.20 -11.90 9.63
CA ILE A 275 -0.34 -12.43 10.69
C ILE A 275 0.14 -13.84 10.29
N THR A 276 1.42 -14.14 10.50
CA THR A 276 2.02 -15.45 10.19
C THR A 276 2.26 -16.27 11.47
N LYS A 277 2.60 -17.55 11.32
CA LYS A 277 2.96 -18.40 12.47
C LYS A 277 4.23 -17.90 13.16
N GLU A 278 5.17 -17.42 12.37
CA GLU A 278 6.43 -16.84 12.82
C GLU A 278 6.18 -15.54 13.60
N ASP A 279 5.25 -14.69 13.14
CA ASP A 279 4.86 -13.49 13.87
C ASP A 279 4.25 -13.85 15.25
N VAL A 280 3.33 -14.83 15.30
CA VAL A 280 2.70 -15.29 16.56
C VAL A 280 3.75 -15.84 17.53
N ALA A 281 4.68 -16.66 17.05
CA ALA A 281 5.77 -17.18 17.88
C ALA A 281 6.65 -16.04 18.44
N LYS A 282 6.98 -15.04 17.61
CA LYS A 282 7.76 -13.87 18.03
C LYS A 282 7.02 -13.03 19.08
N ILE A 283 5.71 -12.84 18.91
CA ILE A 283 4.87 -12.12 19.89
C ILE A 283 4.88 -12.88 21.23
N LYS A 284 4.63 -14.19 21.25
CA LYS A 284 4.65 -15.00 22.48
C LYS A 284 6.01 -14.95 23.19
N MET A 285 7.10 -15.03 22.46
CA MET A 285 8.45 -14.89 23.02
C MET A 285 8.67 -13.51 23.68
N LEU A 286 8.13 -12.44 23.10
CA LEU A 286 8.20 -11.10 23.70
C LEU A 286 7.30 -10.98 24.94
N GLU A 287 6.16 -11.65 24.96
CA GLU A 287 5.26 -11.74 26.13
C GLU A 287 5.92 -12.45 27.30
N GLU A 288 6.62 -13.56 27.05
CA GLU A 288 7.40 -14.28 28.08
C GLU A 288 8.50 -13.40 28.70
N LYS A 289 9.00 -12.41 27.95
CA LYS A 289 9.96 -11.40 28.42
C LYS A 289 9.31 -10.21 29.12
N GLY A 290 7.98 -10.24 29.32
CA GLY A 290 7.21 -9.20 30.01
C GLY A 290 6.70 -8.06 29.12
N SER A 291 6.81 -8.18 27.79
CA SER A 291 6.29 -7.16 26.87
C SER A 291 4.84 -7.45 26.46
N CYS A 292 3.95 -6.45 26.48
CA CYS A 292 2.58 -6.59 25.99
C CYS A 292 2.46 -5.92 24.61
N LEU A 293 2.30 -6.72 23.54
CA LEU A 293 2.22 -6.21 22.16
C LEU A 293 0.78 -5.93 21.69
N VAL A 294 -0.21 -6.18 22.55
CA VAL A 294 -1.63 -5.96 22.26
C VAL A 294 -2.18 -4.80 23.06
N SER A 295 -3.04 -4.01 22.43
CA SER A 295 -3.73 -2.89 23.09
C SER A 295 -4.72 -3.41 24.12
N TRP A 296 -5.05 -2.59 25.12
CA TRP A 296 -5.93 -2.97 26.23
C TRP A 296 -7.28 -3.57 25.77
N TRP A 297 -7.87 -3.05 24.69
CA TRP A 297 -9.15 -3.50 24.13
C TRP A 297 -9.04 -4.79 23.30
N ALA A 298 -7.83 -5.19 22.92
CA ALA A 298 -7.57 -6.40 22.15
C ALA A 298 -7.04 -7.55 23.01
N LYS A 299 -6.59 -7.27 24.23
CA LYS A 299 -5.90 -8.21 25.11
C LYS A 299 -6.69 -9.51 25.34
N THR A 300 -7.96 -9.41 25.74
CA THR A 300 -8.79 -10.60 26.00
C THR A 300 -8.97 -11.46 24.74
N ALA A 301 -9.21 -10.82 23.59
CA ALA A 301 -9.36 -11.53 22.33
C ALA A 301 -8.06 -12.23 21.91
N TRP A 302 -6.91 -11.59 22.13
CA TRP A 302 -5.62 -12.20 21.88
C TRP A 302 -5.38 -13.43 22.77
N GLU A 303 -5.53 -13.29 24.09
CA GLU A 303 -5.32 -14.39 25.05
C GLU A 303 -6.23 -15.60 24.75
N ALA A 304 -7.48 -15.37 24.37
CA ALA A 304 -8.42 -16.44 24.04
C ALA A 304 -8.13 -17.16 22.70
N ASN A 305 -7.26 -16.60 21.85
CA ASN A 305 -7.07 -17.07 20.47
C ASN A 305 -5.61 -17.30 20.07
N LYS A 306 -4.61 -16.88 20.85
CA LYS A 306 -3.18 -16.96 20.48
C LYS A 306 -2.65 -18.38 20.27
N ASP A 307 -3.34 -19.39 20.80
CA ASP A 307 -3.01 -20.80 20.65
C ASP A 307 -3.85 -21.53 19.59
N LYS A 308 -4.76 -20.82 18.91
CA LYS A 308 -5.55 -21.36 17.80
C LYS A 308 -4.77 -21.31 16.49
N ASP A 309 -5.34 -21.91 15.45
CA ASP A 309 -4.80 -21.76 14.10
C ASP A 309 -4.87 -20.29 13.64
N ILE A 310 -3.99 -19.95 12.69
CA ILE A 310 -3.78 -18.56 12.24
C ILE A 310 -5.03 -17.94 11.63
N ASP A 311 -5.81 -18.72 10.87
CA ASP A 311 -7.00 -18.19 10.22
C ASP A 311 -8.08 -17.87 11.26
N THR A 312 -8.31 -18.77 12.22
CA THR A 312 -9.24 -18.53 13.34
C THR A 312 -8.80 -17.37 14.23
N LEU A 313 -7.51 -17.29 14.58
CA LEU A 313 -6.94 -16.19 15.35
C LEU A 313 -7.18 -14.85 14.64
N GLN A 314 -6.81 -14.76 13.36
CA GLN A 314 -6.94 -13.53 12.59
C GLN A 314 -8.41 -13.11 12.45
N ASP A 315 -9.31 -14.06 12.20
CA ASP A 315 -10.74 -13.79 12.06
C ASP A 315 -11.36 -13.30 13.37
N ASN A 316 -11.01 -13.91 14.50
CA ASN A 316 -11.54 -13.49 15.81
C ASN A 316 -10.98 -12.13 16.25
N MET A 317 -9.68 -11.87 16.03
CA MET A 317 -9.11 -10.54 16.25
C MET A 317 -9.78 -9.48 15.38
N ASN A 318 -10.05 -9.80 14.11
CA ASN A 318 -10.77 -8.89 13.20
C ASN A 318 -12.22 -8.63 13.64
N LYS A 319 -12.93 -9.64 14.17
CA LYS A 319 -14.26 -9.46 14.78
C LYS A 319 -14.19 -8.55 16.00
N ASN A 320 -13.19 -8.74 16.86
CA ASN A 320 -12.95 -7.89 18.03
C ASN A 320 -12.72 -6.44 17.63
N THR A 321 -11.81 -6.17 16.68
CA THR A 321 -11.59 -4.80 16.16
C THR A 321 -12.88 -4.19 15.63
N LYS A 322 -13.66 -4.92 14.81
CA LYS A 322 -14.91 -4.38 14.26
C LYS A 322 -15.90 -4.05 15.36
N LYS A 323 -16.00 -4.88 16.41
CA LYS A 323 -16.88 -4.63 17.56
C LYS A 323 -16.40 -3.41 18.35
N PHE A 324 -15.11 -3.28 18.59
CA PHE A 324 -14.52 -2.11 19.22
C PHE A 324 -14.82 -0.83 18.43
N ILE A 325 -14.66 -0.86 17.10
CA ILE A 325 -15.04 0.28 16.24
C ILE A 325 -16.54 0.60 16.39
N SER A 326 -17.43 -0.39 16.41
CA SER A 326 -18.87 -0.16 16.64
C SER A 326 -19.13 0.53 18.00
N VAL A 327 -18.41 0.14 19.06
CA VAL A 327 -18.50 0.79 20.37
C VAL A 327 -18.02 2.24 20.30
N ILE A 328 -16.87 2.51 19.69
CA ILE A 328 -16.34 3.87 19.51
C ILE A 328 -17.32 4.75 18.73
N LEU A 329 -17.93 4.21 17.68
CA LEU A 329 -18.94 4.92 16.90
C LEU A 329 -20.19 5.24 17.73
N TRP A 330 -20.68 4.28 18.51
CA TRP A 330 -21.82 4.49 19.39
C TRP A 330 -21.53 5.56 20.44
N LEU A 331 -20.35 5.54 21.06
CA LEU A 331 -19.93 6.53 22.06
C LEU A 331 -19.82 7.93 21.45
N LYS A 332 -19.28 8.05 20.24
CA LYS A 332 -19.22 9.34 19.53
C LYS A 332 -20.61 9.95 19.32
N THR A 333 -21.62 9.14 19.02
CA THR A 333 -22.99 9.61 18.79
C THR A 333 -23.76 9.90 20.08
N ASN A 334 -23.58 9.06 21.11
CA ASN A 334 -24.45 9.08 22.29
C ASN A 334 -23.78 9.65 23.56
N LYS A 335 -22.44 9.70 23.58
CA LYS A 335 -21.61 10.10 24.73
C LYS A 335 -20.37 10.93 24.27
N PRO A 336 -20.55 12.00 23.48
CA PRO A 336 -19.43 12.75 22.89
C PRO A 336 -18.46 13.29 23.94
N ASP A 337 -18.95 13.80 25.08
CA ASP A 337 -18.09 14.36 26.14
C ASP A 337 -17.13 13.31 26.74
N VAL A 338 -17.63 12.08 26.93
CA VAL A 338 -16.82 10.95 27.41
C VAL A 338 -15.77 10.57 26.36
N MET A 339 -16.16 10.57 25.08
CA MET A 339 -15.24 10.29 23.97
C MET A 339 -14.15 11.37 23.84
N ASP A 340 -14.50 12.65 24.01
CA ASP A 340 -13.54 13.75 23.94
C ASP A 340 -12.55 13.73 25.11
N SER A 341 -13.02 13.42 26.33
CA SER A 341 -12.14 13.19 27.49
C SER A 341 -11.20 12.00 27.23
N PHE A 342 -11.73 10.90 26.70
CA PHE A 342 -10.93 9.73 26.32
C PHE A 342 -9.87 10.08 25.26
N ILE A 343 -10.23 10.82 24.20
CA ILE A 343 -9.28 11.24 23.17
C ILE A 343 -8.19 12.14 23.78
N ALA A 344 -8.55 13.04 24.69
CA ALA A 344 -7.60 13.93 25.37
C ALA A 344 -6.63 13.18 26.30
N GLU A 345 -7.04 12.04 26.84
CA GLU A 345 -6.26 11.27 27.83
C GLU A 345 -5.47 10.10 27.26
N ILE A 346 -5.93 9.48 26.17
CA ILE A 346 -5.42 8.16 25.78
C ILE A 346 -4.35 8.24 24.70
N TYR A 347 -4.37 9.23 23.80
CA TYR A 347 -3.60 9.07 22.57
C TYR A 347 -2.57 10.15 22.30
N MET A 348 -1.33 9.70 22.55
CA MET A 348 -0.04 10.36 22.39
C MET A 348 0.32 11.29 23.53
N ASP A 349 1.49 11.03 24.10
CA ASP A 349 2.22 12.04 24.82
C ASP A 349 2.66 13.13 23.82
N HIS A 350 1.73 14.04 23.54
CA HIS A 350 1.96 15.24 22.74
C HIS A 350 2.98 16.17 23.40
N GLU A 351 3.33 15.94 24.67
CA GLU A 351 4.37 16.69 25.38
C GLU A 351 5.76 16.29 24.89
N LYS A 352 5.91 15.13 24.26
CA LYS A 352 7.20 14.57 23.84
C LYS A 352 7.39 14.56 22.33
N SER A 353 8.64 14.67 21.92
CA SER A 353 9.15 14.52 20.57
C SER A 353 10.40 13.66 20.61
N TYR A 354 10.66 12.92 19.54
CA TYR A 354 11.74 11.95 19.49
C TYR A 354 12.59 12.16 18.25
N THR A 355 13.89 11.99 18.41
CA THR A 355 14.86 11.93 17.29
C THR A 355 15.67 10.66 17.40
N VAL A 356 15.61 9.80 16.37
CA VAL A 356 16.42 8.58 16.28
C VAL A 356 17.76 8.91 15.62
N SER A 357 18.86 8.72 16.35
CA SER A 357 20.22 8.97 15.86
C SER A 357 20.78 7.76 15.14
N ASP A 358 20.92 6.67 15.88
CA ASP A 358 21.62 5.44 15.50
C ASP A 358 20.61 4.32 15.35
N ILE A 359 20.76 3.55 14.28
CA ILE A 359 19.92 2.39 14.00
C ILE A 359 20.81 1.28 13.45
N ASP A 360 20.66 0.10 14.03
CA ASP A 360 21.29 -1.13 13.60
C ASP A 360 20.21 -2.20 13.39
N ILE A 361 20.35 -2.94 12.29
CA ILE A 361 19.37 -3.94 11.86
C ILE A 361 20.08 -5.29 11.72
N SER A 362 19.68 -6.25 12.56
CA SER A 362 20.24 -7.59 12.50
C SER A 362 19.76 -8.35 11.25
N SER A 363 20.44 -9.45 10.93
CA SER A 363 20.01 -10.37 9.86
C SER A 363 18.63 -11.01 10.11
N THR A 364 18.22 -11.11 11.37
CA THR A 364 16.88 -11.57 11.81
C THR A 364 15.80 -10.48 11.71
N GLY A 365 16.18 -9.25 11.32
CA GLY A 365 15.28 -8.10 11.22
C GLY A 365 14.99 -7.43 12.56
N ASP A 366 15.75 -7.72 13.61
CA ASP A 366 15.65 -7.02 14.88
C ASP A 366 16.29 -5.64 14.78
N ILE A 367 15.62 -4.63 15.34
CA ILE A 367 16.01 -3.24 15.21
C ILE A 367 16.55 -2.76 16.56
N LYS A 368 17.83 -2.41 16.61
CA LYS A 368 18.45 -1.71 17.75
C LYS A 368 18.59 -0.24 17.39
N PHE A 369 18.26 0.66 18.29
CA PHE A 369 18.32 2.08 18.00
C PHE A 369 18.52 2.92 19.26
N CYS A 370 19.11 4.10 19.06
CA CYS A 370 19.24 5.14 20.08
C CYS A 370 18.31 6.30 19.72
N TYR A 371 17.69 6.91 20.75
CA TYR A 371 16.84 8.08 20.54
C TYR A 371 17.05 9.13 21.62
N LYS A 372 16.82 10.39 21.23
CA LYS A 372 16.71 11.53 22.14
C LYS A 372 15.25 11.94 22.29
N GLU A 373 14.80 12.06 23.53
CA GLU A 373 13.50 12.63 23.88
C GLU A 373 13.63 14.16 24.09
N SER A 374 12.62 14.93 23.70
CA SER A 374 12.59 16.39 23.86
C SER A 374 11.15 16.88 24.03
N VAL A 375 10.96 18.01 24.70
CA VAL A 375 9.62 18.58 24.90
C VAL A 375 9.11 19.22 23.62
N THR A 376 7.89 18.86 23.22
CA THR A 376 7.21 19.42 22.05
C THR A 376 6.74 20.85 22.33
N GLY A 377 6.83 21.75 21.33
CA GLY A 377 6.31 23.11 21.44
C GLY A 377 4.77 23.18 21.41
N LYS A 378 4.17 24.10 22.18
CA LYS A 378 2.70 24.23 22.37
C LYS A 378 1.88 24.20 21.06
N LYS A 379 2.31 24.95 20.04
CA LYS A 379 1.61 25.01 18.73
C LYS A 379 1.52 23.64 18.05
N THR A 380 2.59 22.85 18.11
CA THR A 380 2.65 21.52 17.51
C THR A 380 1.71 20.55 18.22
N LYS A 381 1.57 20.66 19.55
CA LYS A 381 0.65 19.82 20.34
C LYS A 381 -0.79 20.00 19.91
N GLU A 382 -1.25 21.25 19.83
CA GLU A 382 -2.63 21.56 19.45
C GLU A 382 -2.93 21.10 18.02
N ILE A 383 -2.00 21.28 17.09
CA ILE A 383 -2.15 20.77 15.71
C ILE A 383 -2.29 19.24 15.71
N GLN A 384 -1.49 18.53 16.51
CA GLN A 384 -1.58 17.08 16.58
C GLN A 384 -2.89 16.60 17.20
N LYS A 385 -3.36 17.23 18.28
CA LYS A 385 -4.64 16.92 18.93
C LYS A 385 -5.81 17.10 17.96
N GLU A 386 -5.89 18.25 17.30
CA GLU A 386 -6.94 18.53 16.33
C GLU A 386 -6.89 17.56 15.14
N ARG A 387 -5.68 17.19 14.69
CA ARG A 387 -5.54 16.19 13.63
C ARG A 387 -6.03 14.81 14.06
N THR A 388 -5.76 14.39 15.29
CA THR A 388 -6.26 13.12 15.85
C THR A 388 -7.78 13.11 15.91
N LYS A 389 -8.39 14.18 16.44
CA LYS A 389 -9.85 14.35 16.48
C LYS A 389 -10.46 14.25 15.08
N GLN A 390 -9.89 14.96 14.11
CA GLN A 390 -10.35 14.91 12.72
C GLN A 390 -10.29 13.49 12.14
N ILE A 391 -9.17 12.77 12.34
CA ILE A 391 -8.98 11.42 11.79
C ILE A 391 -9.98 10.42 12.40
N LEU A 392 -10.20 10.49 13.71
CA LEU A 392 -11.21 9.66 14.38
C LEU A 392 -12.63 10.05 13.95
N ALA A 393 -12.88 11.34 13.70
CA ALA A 393 -14.17 11.82 13.24
C ALA A 393 -14.52 11.30 11.83
N GLU A 394 -13.54 11.33 10.92
CA GLU A 394 -13.65 10.90 9.51
C GLU A 394 -13.74 9.38 9.33
N LEU A 395 -13.40 8.58 10.36
CA LEU A 395 -13.51 7.12 10.33
C LEU A 395 -14.95 6.62 10.08
N ASN A 396 -15.96 7.50 10.07
CA ASN A 396 -17.37 7.13 9.95
C ASN A 396 -18.02 7.39 8.57
N GLU A 397 -17.47 8.25 7.71
CA GLU A 397 -18.23 8.74 6.53
C GLU A 397 -18.41 7.72 5.38
N LYS A 398 -17.92 6.49 5.54
CA LYS A 398 -18.07 5.45 4.50
C LYS A 398 -19.30 4.58 4.75
N THR A 399 -20.35 4.82 3.97
CA THR A 399 -21.54 3.96 3.83
C THR A 399 -21.25 2.52 3.37
N ASN A 400 -20.06 2.25 2.80
CA ASN A 400 -19.67 0.93 2.25
C ASN A 400 -18.88 0.05 3.22
N ARG A 401 -18.73 0.42 4.50
CA ARG A 401 -18.07 -0.47 5.46
C ARG A 401 -18.99 -1.66 5.72
N LYS A 402 -18.52 -2.88 5.42
CA LYS A 402 -19.13 -4.12 5.92
C LYS A 402 -18.92 -4.28 7.44
N ILE A 403 -19.16 -3.23 8.22
CA ILE A 403 -19.22 -3.30 9.68
C ILE A 403 -20.69 -3.56 10.01
N LYS A 404 -21.11 -4.81 9.84
CA LYS A 404 -22.41 -5.30 10.31
C LYS A 404 -22.22 -5.99 11.66
N ILE A 405 -21.69 -5.27 12.65
CA ILE A 405 -21.71 -5.73 14.03
C ILE A 405 -22.63 -4.79 14.78
N HIS A 406 -23.84 -5.26 15.02
CA HIS A 406 -24.83 -4.60 15.86
C HIS A 406 -24.50 -4.93 17.32
N LEU A 407 -24.45 -3.89 18.16
CA LEU A 407 -24.38 -4.06 19.60
C LEU A 407 -25.75 -4.55 20.09
N SER A 408 -25.77 -5.58 20.91
CA SER A 408 -26.97 -6.11 21.55
C SER A 408 -27.51 -5.12 22.59
N GLU A 409 -28.79 -5.25 22.94
CA GLU A 409 -29.42 -4.39 23.97
C GLU A 409 -28.65 -4.43 25.30
N LYS A 410 -28.18 -5.61 25.72
CA LYS A 410 -27.36 -5.77 26.93
C LYS A 410 -26.06 -4.96 26.87
N GLU A 411 -25.40 -4.95 25.72
CA GLU A 411 -24.16 -4.18 25.52
C GLU A 411 -24.43 -2.68 25.49
N LEU A 412 -25.55 -2.26 24.89
CA LEU A 412 -25.97 -0.86 24.91
C LEU A 412 -26.30 -0.37 26.31
N ILE A 413 -26.95 -1.22 27.13
CA ILE A 413 -27.19 -0.93 28.54
C ILE A 413 -25.86 -0.77 29.30
N GLU A 414 -24.90 -1.67 29.10
CA GLU A 414 -23.57 -1.58 29.75
C GLU A 414 -22.80 -0.31 29.34
N LEU A 415 -23.01 0.21 28.13
CA LEU A 415 -22.40 1.46 27.65
C LEU A 415 -23.18 2.72 28.07
N SER A 416 -24.46 2.59 28.46
CA SER A 416 -25.34 3.74 28.72
C SER A 416 -24.93 4.57 29.95
N ASP A 417 -24.32 3.94 30.94
CA ASP A 417 -23.81 4.51 32.18
C ASP A 417 -22.28 4.69 32.16
N ILE A 418 -21.65 4.58 30.97
CA ILE A 418 -20.21 4.78 30.83
C ILE A 418 -19.81 6.21 31.24
N THR A 419 -18.74 6.28 32.03
CA THR A 419 -18.10 7.52 32.47
C THR A 419 -16.64 7.50 32.05
N ARG A 420 -15.96 8.64 32.21
CA ARG A 420 -14.51 8.75 32.02
C ARG A 420 -13.74 7.67 32.79
N ASP A 421 -14.04 7.50 34.07
CA ASP A 421 -13.31 6.58 34.96
C ASP A 421 -13.60 5.10 34.66
N THR A 422 -14.79 4.80 34.12
CA THR A 422 -15.22 3.44 33.82
C THR A 422 -15.01 3.04 32.37
N PHE A 423 -14.44 3.94 31.54
CA PHE A 423 -14.38 3.78 30.10
C PHE A 423 -13.75 2.47 29.66
N LYS A 424 -12.50 2.21 30.08
CA LYS A 424 -11.76 1.01 29.67
C LYS A 424 -12.44 -0.26 30.17
N SER A 425 -12.90 -0.28 31.42
CA SER A 425 -13.47 -1.49 32.02
C SER A 425 -14.80 -1.88 31.36
N LYS A 426 -15.69 -0.92 31.08
CA LYS A 426 -16.97 -1.18 30.41
C LYS A 426 -16.79 -1.63 28.97
N ILE A 427 -15.89 -1.00 28.22
CA ILE A 427 -15.60 -1.46 26.85
C ILE A 427 -15.02 -2.88 26.86
N CYS A 428 -14.07 -3.18 27.75
CA CYS A 428 -13.55 -4.54 27.88
C CYS A 428 -14.66 -5.56 28.14
N LYS A 429 -15.63 -5.27 29.01
CA LYS A 429 -16.78 -6.15 29.27
C LYS A 429 -17.61 -6.40 28.02
N VAL A 430 -17.87 -5.36 27.21
CA VAL A 430 -18.60 -5.50 25.94
C VAL A 430 -17.82 -6.37 24.96
N LEU A 431 -16.49 -6.25 24.92
CA LEU A 431 -15.66 -6.99 23.98
C LEU A 431 -15.48 -8.48 24.33
N VAL A 432 -15.61 -8.87 25.61
CA VAL A 432 -15.49 -10.27 26.09
C VAL A 432 -16.53 -11.21 25.46
N GLY A 433 -17.66 -10.70 24.96
CA GLY A 433 -18.73 -11.51 24.36
C GLY A 433 -18.47 -12.03 22.94
N LEU A 434 -17.20 -12.24 22.56
CA LEU A 434 -16.74 -12.81 21.27
C LEU A 434 -15.83 -14.00 21.55
#